data_AF-L1JWS4-F1
#
_entry.id   AF-L1JWS4-F1
#
_cell.length_a   1.000
_cell.length_b   1.000
_cell.length_c   1.000
_cell.angle_alpha   90.00
_cell.angle_beta   90.00
_cell.angle_gamma   90.00
#
_symmetry.space_group_name_H-M   'P 1'
#
loop_
_entity.id
_entity.type
_entity.pdbx_description
1 polymer ?
#
loop_
_entity_poly.entity_id
_entity_poly.type
_entity_poly.pdbx_seq_one_letter_code
_entity_poly.pdbx_strand_id
1 'polypeptide(L)'
;MAISGTPSRILFGFCPPVSQTPSASAAPCTSIFAGERTSHCHEGHKLSSLIGNAAVRPGTACPLDAAIRVLQLKSDHEELCLAANSIANFALRPEFQRKLATYPALKTLVDCLLSTEDESVKRFLSMAIGRLAANRALVSNLIQDPELVDALLKIAADHSSGNWRQPARTLAIMAAKAPEELQGKFCTSSMLAIIKNLL
;
A
#
# COMPACT_ATOMS: atom_id res chain seq x y z
N MET A 1 25.69 -51.62 -29.16
CA MET A 1 24.72 -52.66 -29.59
C MET A 1 23.39 -52.35 -28.92
N ALA A 2 22.31 -52.32 -29.71
CA ALA A 2 20.90 -52.20 -29.30
C ALA A 2 20.52 -53.32 -28.31
N ILE A 3 19.37 -53.31 -27.59
CA ILE A 3 17.99 -53.64 -28.04
C ILE A 3 17.02 -53.10 -26.94
N SER A 4 16.11 -52.15 -27.20
CA SER A 4 14.70 -52.30 -27.63
C SER A 4 13.82 -53.22 -26.76
N GLY A 5 12.69 -52.68 -26.27
CA GLY A 5 11.64 -53.44 -25.59
C GLY A 5 10.39 -52.64 -25.18
N THR A 6 9.62 -52.15 -26.14
CA THR A 6 8.14 -51.97 -26.07
C THR A 6 7.53 -53.00 -27.03
N PRO A 7 6.28 -53.53 -26.92
CA PRO A 7 5.05 -52.70 -26.93
C PRO A 7 3.74 -53.34 -26.36
N SER A 8 2.63 -52.63 -26.61
CA SER A 8 1.24 -53.12 -26.85
C SER A 8 0.34 -53.38 -25.62
N ARG A 9 -0.75 -52.62 -25.41
CA ARG A 9 -2.02 -52.41 -26.17
C ARG A 9 -3.14 -53.33 -25.66
N ILE A 10 -4.32 -52.75 -25.37
CA ILE A 10 -5.71 -53.12 -25.75
C ILE A 10 -6.61 -52.13 -24.94
N LEU A 11 -7.39 -51.16 -25.46
CA LEU A 11 -8.49 -51.05 -26.45
C LEU A 11 -9.88 -51.56 -25.98
N PHE A 12 -10.90 -50.74 -26.31
CA PHE A 12 -12.38 -50.90 -26.29
C PHE A 12 -13.13 -50.37 -25.04
N GLY A 13 -14.21 -49.58 -25.13
CA GLY A 13 -15.09 -49.18 -26.26
C GLY A 13 -15.84 -47.85 -25.97
N PHE A 14 -16.15 -47.04 -27.01
CA PHE A 14 -17.46 -46.87 -27.71
C PHE A 14 -18.61 -46.29 -26.83
N CYS A 15 -18.94 -44.99 -26.90
CA CYS A 15 -19.90 -44.25 -27.81
C CYS A 15 -21.37 -44.22 -27.31
N PRO A 16 -22.27 -43.27 -27.71
CA PRO A 16 -22.24 -41.79 -27.72
C PRO A 16 -23.57 -41.17 -27.14
N PRO A 17 -24.26 -40.14 -27.72
CA PRO A 17 -24.56 -38.84 -27.10
C PRO A 17 -26.05 -38.61 -26.73
N VAL A 18 -26.35 -37.54 -25.96
CA VAL A 18 -27.73 -37.01 -25.83
C VAL A 18 -27.72 -35.50 -26.07
N SER A 19 -28.32 -35.10 -27.18
CA SER A 19 -28.79 -33.74 -27.46
C SER A 19 -30.13 -33.52 -26.77
N GLN A 20 -30.38 -32.33 -26.21
CA GLN A 20 -31.70 -31.70 -26.15
C GLN A 20 -31.60 -30.25 -25.64
N THR A 21 -31.86 -29.30 -26.53
CA THR A 21 -32.50 -28.01 -26.22
C THR A 21 -34.03 -28.22 -26.19
N PRO A 22 -34.79 -27.43 -25.41
CA PRO A 22 -35.59 -26.40 -26.07
C PRO A 22 -35.76 -25.09 -25.28
N SER A 23 -36.23 -24.10 -26.04
CA SER A 23 -36.61 -22.72 -25.74
C SER A 23 -37.81 -22.57 -24.78
N ALA A 24 -37.84 -21.51 -23.97
CA ALA A 24 -39.08 -20.88 -23.50
C ALA A 24 -38.87 -19.40 -23.06
N SER A 25 -39.90 -18.61 -23.33
CA SER A 25 -40.03 -17.15 -23.32
C SER A 25 -40.66 -16.60 -22.01
N ALA A 26 -40.74 -15.26 -21.92
CA ALA A 26 -41.53 -14.39 -21.01
C ALA A 26 -40.88 -14.02 -19.67
N ALA A 27 -40.88 -12.78 -19.14
CA ALA A 27 -41.44 -11.46 -19.50
C ALA A 27 -40.79 -10.39 -18.55
N PRO A 28 -41.06 -9.08 -18.71
CA PRO A 28 -40.29 -7.99 -18.10
C PRO A 28 -40.87 -7.52 -16.75
N CYS A 29 -40.04 -6.92 -15.90
CA CYS A 29 -40.50 -6.13 -14.75
C CYS A 29 -39.84 -4.76 -14.75
N THR A 30 -40.66 -3.77 -15.12
CA THR A 30 -40.52 -2.35 -14.87
C THR A 30 -40.54 -2.07 -13.37
N SER A 31 -39.61 -1.24 -12.90
CA SER A 31 -39.71 -0.56 -11.60
C SER A 31 -39.18 0.86 -11.79
N ILE A 32 -40.13 1.77 -12.01
CA ILE A 32 -39.97 3.22 -12.06
C ILE A 32 -40.27 3.74 -10.64
N PHE A 33 -39.23 4.09 -9.90
CA PHE A 33 -39.17 4.95 -8.70
C PHE A 33 -37.65 5.17 -8.50
N ALA A 34 -37.08 6.33 -8.22
CA ALA A 34 -37.57 7.54 -7.59
C ALA A 34 -36.65 8.70 -8.00
N GLY A 35 -37.10 9.93 -7.73
CA GLY A 35 -36.47 11.16 -8.19
C GLY A 35 -34.98 11.31 -7.85
N GLU A 36 -34.21 11.62 -8.88
CA GLU A 36 -32.87 12.16 -8.73
C GLU A 36 -32.97 13.66 -8.42
N ARG A 37 -32.83 13.98 -7.13
CA ARG A 37 -32.28 15.27 -6.74
C ARG A 37 -30.84 15.29 -7.24
N THR A 38 -30.56 16.12 -8.23
CA THR A 38 -29.21 16.47 -8.65
C THR A 38 -28.53 17.30 -7.56
N SER A 39 -27.98 16.64 -6.55
CA SER A 39 -26.94 17.23 -5.71
C SER A 39 -25.59 16.99 -6.39
N HIS A 40 -25.16 17.95 -7.21
CA HIS A 40 -23.77 18.04 -7.64
C HIS A 40 -22.88 18.32 -6.43
N CYS A 41 -22.26 17.28 -5.88
CA CYS A 41 -21.26 17.39 -4.82
C CYS A 41 -20.07 16.47 -5.13
N HIS A 42 -18.93 17.04 -5.51
CA HIS A 42 -17.55 16.53 -5.33
C HIS A 42 -17.30 15.00 -5.16
N GLU A 43 -17.89 14.14 -5.99
CA GLU A 43 -17.73 12.68 -5.86
C GLU A 43 -16.35 12.14 -6.27
N GLY A 44 -15.49 12.97 -6.86
CA GLY A 44 -14.23 12.56 -7.47
C GLY A 44 -13.02 12.42 -6.54
N HIS A 45 -13.13 12.83 -5.27
CA HIS A 45 -11.98 12.90 -4.35
C HIS A 45 -12.01 11.92 -3.19
N LYS A 46 -13.18 11.33 -2.89
CA LYS A 46 -13.28 10.42 -1.75
C LYS A 46 -12.53 9.12 -1.97
N LEU A 47 -11.77 8.68 -0.96
CA LEU A 47 -11.04 7.41 -1.03
C LEU A 47 -11.99 6.25 -1.34
N SER A 48 -13.17 6.23 -0.73
CA SER A 48 -14.22 5.24 -1.01
C SER A 48 -14.70 5.27 -2.45
N SER A 49 -14.88 6.46 -3.03
CA SER A 49 -15.23 6.64 -4.45
C SER A 49 -14.10 6.20 -5.37
N LEU A 50 -12.84 6.50 -5.04
CA LEU A 50 -11.68 6.09 -5.82
C LEU A 50 -11.47 4.56 -5.79
N ILE A 51 -11.67 3.93 -4.63
CA ILE A 51 -11.61 2.47 -4.46
C ILE A 51 -12.83 1.81 -5.14
N GLY A 52 -14.03 2.37 -5.01
CA GLY A 52 -15.24 1.87 -5.67
C GLY A 52 -15.13 1.91 -7.19
N ASN A 53 -14.61 3.02 -7.74
CA ASN A 53 -14.34 3.13 -9.17
C ASN A 53 -13.28 2.13 -9.64
N ALA A 54 -12.27 1.86 -8.82
CA ALA A 54 -11.28 0.83 -9.09
C ALA A 54 -11.84 -0.60 -9.08
N ALA A 55 -12.83 -0.88 -8.24
CA ALA A 55 -13.46 -2.19 -8.13
C ALA A 55 -14.46 -2.47 -9.28
N VAL A 56 -15.16 -1.46 -9.78
CA VAL A 56 -16.22 -1.60 -10.81
C VAL A 56 -15.66 -1.74 -12.23
N ARG A 57 -14.46 -1.20 -12.49
CA ARG A 57 -13.79 -1.31 -13.79
C ARG A 57 -12.43 -1.98 -13.61
N PRO A 58 -12.24 -3.25 -14.06
CA PRO A 58 -10.98 -4.00 -13.89
C PRO A 58 -9.73 -3.44 -14.61
N GLY A 59 -9.72 -2.16 -14.97
CA GLY A 59 -8.59 -1.44 -15.57
C GLY A 59 -8.34 -0.04 -14.98
N THR A 60 -9.09 0.40 -13.97
CA THR A 60 -8.93 1.71 -13.33
C THR A 60 -8.25 1.57 -11.97
N ALA A 61 -7.05 2.16 -11.84
CA ALA A 61 -6.26 2.44 -10.63
C ALA A 61 -6.24 1.38 -9.51
N CYS A 62 -5.06 0.81 -9.20
CA CYS A 62 -4.88 -0.03 -8.01
C CYS A 62 -5.35 0.72 -6.74
N PRO A 63 -5.98 0.07 -5.74
CA PRO A 63 -6.37 0.72 -4.48
C PRO A 63 -5.22 1.47 -3.78
N LEU A 64 -3.99 1.01 -3.98
CA LEU A 64 -2.79 1.72 -3.53
C LEU A 64 -2.61 3.07 -4.25
N ASP A 65 -2.82 3.12 -5.57
CA ASP A 65 -2.72 4.35 -6.35
C ASP A 65 -3.80 5.35 -5.94
N ALA A 66 -5.01 4.88 -5.63
CA ALA A 66 -6.07 5.71 -5.07
C ALA A 66 -5.64 6.33 -3.74
N ALA A 67 -5.07 5.54 -2.82
CA ALA A 67 -4.60 6.05 -1.54
C ALA A 67 -3.44 7.06 -1.70
N ILE A 68 -2.47 6.79 -2.58
CA ILE A 68 -1.39 7.74 -2.88
C ILE A 68 -1.95 9.04 -3.46
N ARG A 69 -2.93 8.96 -4.36
CA ARG A 69 -3.59 10.13 -4.94
C ARG A 69 -4.30 10.98 -3.89
N VAL A 70 -4.95 10.37 -2.90
CA VAL A 70 -5.56 11.11 -1.78
C VAL A 70 -4.50 11.89 -0.98
N LEU A 71 -3.33 11.30 -0.73
CA LEU A 71 -2.22 12.03 -0.09
C LEU A 71 -1.74 13.23 -0.93
N GLN A 72 -1.69 13.10 -2.26
CA GLN A 72 -1.28 14.17 -3.17
C GLN A 72 -2.27 15.32 -3.23
N LEU A 73 -3.57 15.00 -3.20
CA LEU A 73 -4.65 15.99 -3.28
C LEU A 73 -4.81 16.79 -2.00
N LYS A 74 -4.15 16.38 -0.89
CA LYS A 74 -4.29 16.99 0.43
C LYS A 74 -5.78 17.13 0.81
N SER A 75 -6.50 16.01 0.67
CA SER A 75 -7.89 15.86 1.06
C SER A 75 -8.13 16.23 2.54
N ASP A 76 -9.38 16.17 2.98
CA ASP A 76 -9.69 16.34 4.39
C ASP A 76 -8.96 15.34 5.31
N HIS A 77 -8.95 15.66 6.60
CA HIS A 77 -8.24 14.91 7.63
C HIS A 77 -8.65 13.42 7.68
N GLU A 78 -9.94 13.13 7.53
CA GLU A 78 -10.45 11.74 7.61
C GLU A 78 -9.92 10.91 6.43
N GLU A 79 -9.97 11.47 5.23
CA GLU A 79 -9.48 10.82 4.02
C GLU A 79 -7.96 10.60 4.06
N LEU A 80 -7.19 11.58 4.53
CA LEU A 80 -5.75 11.44 4.69
C LEU A 80 -5.39 10.32 5.68
N CYS A 81 -6.10 10.24 6.80
CA CYS A 81 -5.89 9.21 7.80
C CYS A 81 -6.22 7.80 7.25
N LEU A 82 -7.35 7.65 6.55
CA LEU A 82 -7.73 6.40 5.90
C LEU A 82 -6.74 5.98 4.81
N ALA A 83 -6.26 6.94 4.00
CA ALA A 83 -5.27 6.69 2.97
C ALA A 83 -3.93 6.26 3.58
N ALA A 84 -3.44 6.96 4.60
CA ALA A 84 -2.19 6.63 5.28
C ALA A 84 -2.25 5.25 5.94
N ASN A 85 -3.37 4.91 6.61
CA ASN A 85 -3.59 3.59 7.18
C ASN A 85 -3.62 2.49 6.08
N SER A 86 -4.33 2.74 4.99
CA SER A 86 -4.38 1.81 3.84
C SER A 86 -2.99 1.56 3.26
N ILE A 87 -2.20 2.62 3.06
CA ILE A 87 -0.83 2.54 2.57
C ILE A 87 0.05 1.73 3.52
N ALA A 88 -0.06 1.97 4.83
CA ALA A 88 0.64 1.17 5.82
C ALA A 88 0.31 -0.32 5.63
N ASN A 89 -0.97 -0.68 5.51
CA ASN A 89 -1.40 -2.06 5.31
C ASN A 89 -0.93 -2.66 3.99
N PHE A 90 -0.95 -1.91 2.89
CA PHE A 90 -0.37 -2.38 1.63
C PHE A 90 1.14 -2.62 1.74
N ALA A 91 1.87 -1.81 2.51
CA ALA A 91 3.31 -1.98 2.72
C ALA A 91 3.70 -3.29 3.44
N LEU A 92 2.74 -4.08 3.96
CA LEU A 92 3.01 -5.44 4.45
C LEU A 92 3.31 -6.43 3.32
N ARG A 93 2.87 -6.15 2.09
CA ARG A 93 2.97 -7.08 0.95
C ARG A 93 4.16 -6.70 0.06
N PRO A 94 5.10 -7.62 -0.24
CA PRO A 94 6.33 -7.32 -1.01
C PRO A 94 6.10 -6.65 -2.37
N GLU A 95 5.02 -6.99 -3.08
CA GLU A 95 4.65 -6.41 -4.37
C GLU A 95 4.35 -4.91 -4.26
N PHE A 96 3.73 -4.46 -3.16
CA PHE A 96 3.43 -3.05 -2.93
C PHE A 96 4.61 -2.30 -2.30
N GLN A 97 5.47 -2.99 -1.55
CA GLN A 97 6.70 -2.39 -1.02
C GLN A 97 7.58 -1.83 -2.15
N ARG A 98 7.79 -2.61 -3.22
CA ARG A 98 8.55 -2.15 -4.39
C ARG A 98 7.94 -0.93 -5.05
N LYS A 99 6.60 -0.89 -5.16
CA LYS A 99 5.87 0.23 -5.75
C LYS A 99 5.96 1.49 -4.88
N LEU A 100 5.80 1.35 -3.57
CA LEU A 100 5.91 2.43 -2.60
C LEU A 100 7.33 2.99 -2.46
N ALA A 101 8.35 2.16 -2.65
CA ALA A 101 9.76 2.59 -2.63
C ALA A 101 10.22 3.25 -3.94
N THR A 102 9.36 3.40 -4.95
CA THR A 102 9.67 4.20 -6.13
C THR A 102 9.68 5.70 -5.79
N TYR A 103 10.52 6.47 -6.48
CA TYR A 103 10.67 7.91 -6.21
C TYR A 103 9.36 8.70 -6.16
N PRO A 104 8.38 8.55 -7.08
CA PRO A 104 7.15 9.34 -7.04
C PRO A 104 6.27 9.01 -5.83
N ALA A 105 6.20 7.72 -5.47
CA ALA A 105 5.39 7.27 -4.35
C ALA A 105 6.04 7.65 -3.02
N LEU A 106 7.33 7.33 -2.85
CA LEU A 106 8.06 7.66 -1.63
C LEU A 106 8.06 9.16 -1.36
N LYS A 107 8.31 9.98 -2.39
CA LYS A 107 8.27 11.43 -2.26
C LYS A 107 6.89 11.93 -1.81
N THR A 108 5.81 11.38 -2.35
CA THR A 108 4.45 11.71 -1.90
C THR A 108 4.25 11.41 -0.41
N LEU A 109 4.76 10.26 0.07
CA LEU A 109 4.69 9.88 1.48
C LEU A 109 5.49 10.85 2.36
N VAL A 110 6.70 11.22 1.93
CA VAL A 110 7.59 12.16 2.66
C VAL A 110 6.99 13.56 2.69
N ASP A 111 6.55 14.08 1.54
CA ASP A 111 5.93 15.41 1.44
C ASP A 111 4.66 15.50 2.30
N CYS A 112 3.86 14.42 2.37
CA CYS A 112 2.70 14.34 3.25
C CYS A 112 3.10 14.28 4.73
N LEU A 113 4.11 13.46 5.07
CA LEU A 113 4.65 13.35 6.43
C LEU A 113 5.16 14.70 6.96
N LEU A 114 5.79 15.51 6.10
CA LEU A 114 6.33 16.83 6.43
C LEU A 114 5.27 17.92 6.54
N SER A 115 4.19 17.83 5.76
CA SER A 115 3.19 18.89 5.66
C SER A 115 1.93 18.67 6.51
N THR A 116 1.73 17.46 7.03
CA THR A 116 0.60 17.15 7.89
C THR A 116 0.87 17.56 9.34
N GLU A 117 -0.12 18.15 9.99
CA GLU A 117 -0.12 18.36 11.44
C GLU A 117 -0.83 17.23 12.20
N ASP A 118 -1.44 16.29 11.46
CA ASP A 118 -2.15 15.17 12.06
C ASP A 118 -1.19 14.06 12.50
N GLU A 119 -1.11 13.89 13.82
CA GLU A 119 -0.32 12.87 14.48
C GLU A 119 -0.70 11.43 14.08
N SER A 120 -1.95 11.16 13.74
CA SER A 120 -2.41 9.85 13.25
C SER A 120 -1.87 9.56 11.85
N VAL A 121 -1.91 10.53 10.95
CA VAL A 121 -1.31 10.43 9.61
C VAL A 121 0.20 10.24 9.74
N LYS A 122 0.89 11.06 10.55
CA LYS A 122 2.34 10.89 10.81
C LYS A 122 2.68 9.49 11.29
N ARG A 123 1.89 8.97 12.25
CA ARG A 123 2.05 7.59 12.77
C ARG A 123 1.91 6.55 11.67
N PHE A 124 0.83 6.59 10.87
CA PHE A 124 0.58 5.59 9.84
C PHE A 124 1.60 5.64 8.69
N LEU A 125 1.99 6.85 8.26
CA LEU A 125 3.04 7.01 7.25
C LEU A 125 4.39 6.51 7.78
N SER A 126 4.76 6.87 9.01
CA SER A 126 5.96 6.35 9.67
C SER A 126 5.95 4.82 9.76
N MET A 127 4.78 4.22 10.04
CA MET A 127 4.60 2.77 10.05
C MET A 127 4.77 2.16 8.66
N ALA A 128 4.21 2.78 7.61
CA ALA A 128 4.39 2.34 6.24
C ALA A 128 5.88 2.34 5.87
N ILE A 129 6.59 3.43 6.16
CA ILE A 129 8.04 3.56 5.91
C ILE A 129 8.82 2.51 6.71
N GLY A 130 8.47 2.26 7.98
CA GLY A 130 9.08 1.20 8.78
C GLY A 130 8.90 -0.19 8.19
N ARG A 131 7.74 -0.46 7.57
CA ARG A 131 7.48 -1.72 6.83
C ARG A 131 8.33 -1.81 5.56
N LEU A 132 8.57 -0.70 4.85
CA LEU A 132 9.52 -0.64 3.74
C LEU A 132 10.96 -0.88 4.21
N ALA A 133 11.37 -0.22 5.30
CA ALA A 133 12.70 -0.35 5.90
C ALA A 133 13.00 -1.76 6.41
N ALA A 134 11.96 -2.53 6.77
CA ALA A 134 12.12 -3.93 7.13
C ALA A 134 12.64 -4.80 5.97
N ASN A 135 12.43 -4.35 4.72
CA ASN A 135 12.96 -4.98 3.51
C ASN A 135 14.39 -4.49 3.22
N ARG A 136 15.37 -5.39 3.38
CA ARG A 136 16.80 -5.08 3.22
C ARG A 136 17.16 -4.58 1.82
N ALA A 137 16.40 -4.94 0.78
CA ALA A 137 16.64 -4.45 -0.58
C ALA A 137 16.21 -2.98 -0.78
N LEU A 138 15.34 -2.46 0.08
CA LEU A 138 14.77 -1.11 -0.05
C LEU A 138 15.39 -0.13 0.94
N VAL A 139 15.90 -0.60 2.08
CA VAL A 139 16.38 0.25 3.18
C VAL A 139 17.46 1.23 2.73
N SER A 140 18.39 0.82 1.85
CA SER A 140 19.46 1.70 1.35
C SER A 140 18.90 2.91 0.60
N ASN A 141 17.81 2.76 -0.14
CA ASN A 141 17.17 3.86 -0.86
C ASN A 141 16.49 4.83 0.11
N LEU A 142 15.87 4.30 1.18
CA LEU A 142 15.22 5.11 2.21
C LEU A 142 16.24 5.92 3.02
N ILE A 143 17.38 5.33 3.39
CA ILE A 143 18.44 5.99 4.17
C ILE A 143 19.17 7.08 3.35
N GLN A 144 19.15 6.94 2.02
CA GLN A 144 19.75 7.93 1.13
C GLN A 144 18.89 9.18 0.94
N ASP A 145 17.62 9.14 1.34
CA ASP A 145 16.74 10.31 1.36
C ASP A 145 16.90 11.08 2.69
N PRO A 146 17.61 12.22 2.70
CA PRO A 146 17.84 12.98 3.92
C PRO A 146 16.55 13.63 4.45
N GLU A 147 15.63 14.06 3.57
CA GLU A 147 14.37 14.68 3.97
C GLU A 147 13.53 13.71 4.78
N LEU A 148 13.50 12.43 4.35
CA LEU A 148 12.82 11.37 5.09
C LEU A 148 13.43 11.14 6.48
N VAL A 149 14.76 10.99 6.55
CA VAL A 149 15.44 10.69 7.82
C VAL A 149 15.28 11.84 8.80
N ASP A 150 15.43 13.09 8.34
CA ASP A 150 15.27 14.29 9.16
C ASP A 150 13.82 14.46 9.64
N ALA A 151 12.83 14.19 8.78
CA ALA A 151 11.41 14.18 9.15
C ALA A 151 11.15 13.20 10.30
N LEU A 152 11.64 11.96 10.16
CA LEU A 152 11.47 10.93 11.19
C LEU A 152 12.19 11.29 12.49
N LEU A 153 13.40 11.85 12.43
CA LEU A 153 14.14 12.30 13.61
C LEU A 153 13.39 13.41 14.35
N LYS A 154 12.87 14.40 13.62
CA LYS A 154 12.11 15.50 14.19
C LYS A 154 10.85 15.01 14.91
N ILE A 155 10.07 14.14 14.27
CA ILE A 155 8.83 13.61 14.87
C ILE A 155 9.16 12.67 16.05
N ALA A 156 10.21 11.87 15.96
CA ALA A 156 10.64 10.98 17.04
C ALA A 156 11.19 11.74 18.26
N ALA A 157 11.77 12.93 18.07
CA ALA A 157 12.26 13.78 19.16
C ALA A 157 11.13 14.52 19.90
N ASP A 158 9.96 14.68 19.29
CA ASP A 158 8.81 15.33 19.92
C ASP A 158 8.04 14.34 20.82
N HIS A 159 8.53 14.19 22.05
CA HIS A 159 7.90 13.32 23.04
C HIS A 159 6.55 13.83 23.56
N SER A 160 6.18 15.08 23.27
CA SER A 160 4.86 15.61 23.63
C SER A 160 3.76 15.04 22.73
N SER A 161 4.11 14.65 21.50
CA SER A 161 3.23 13.92 20.61
C SER A 161 2.99 12.50 21.16
N GLY A 162 1.73 12.04 21.23
CA GLY A 162 1.44 10.65 21.66
C GLY A 162 1.98 9.57 20.72
N ASN A 163 2.58 9.96 19.58
CA ASN A 163 2.92 9.08 18.47
C ASN A 163 4.43 9.02 18.14
N TRP A 164 5.31 9.68 18.90
CA TRP A 164 6.77 9.69 18.70
C TRP A 164 7.42 8.29 18.61
N ARG A 165 6.83 7.30 19.29
CA ARG A 165 7.35 5.92 19.34
C ARG A 165 7.39 5.25 17.98
N GLN A 166 6.45 5.55 17.09
CA GLN A 166 6.37 4.91 15.78
C GLN A 166 7.50 5.36 14.84
N PRO A 167 7.77 6.66 14.62
CA PRO A 167 8.95 7.10 13.86
C PRO A 167 10.26 6.69 14.55
N ALA A 168 10.34 6.72 15.89
CA ALA A 168 11.52 6.21 16.61
C ALA A 168 11.79 4.72 16.30
N ARG A 169 10.74 3.89 16.31
CA ARG A 169 10.83 2.48 15.92
C ARG A 169 11.23 2.31 14.46
N THR A 170 10.69 3.13 13.56
CA THR A 170 11.05 3.12 12.14
C THR A 170 12.54 3.44 11.94
N LEU A 171 13.05 4.46 12.62
CA LEU A 171 14.46 4.80 12.64
C LEU A 171 15.33 3.65 13.18
N ALA A 172 14.92 3.02 14.28
CA ALA A 172 15.63 1.86 14.83
C ALA A 172 15.68 0.68 13.84
N ILE A 173 14.60 0.43 13.10
CA ILE A 173 14.57 -0.60 12.03
C ILE A 173 15.52 -0.22 10.89
N MET A 174 15.52 1.05 10.46
CA MET A 174 16.44 1.54 9.42
C MET A 174 17.89 1.38 9.85
N ALA A 175 18.25 1.79 11.07
CA ALA A 175 19.59 1.66 11.61
C ALA A 175 20.03 0.18 11.73
N ALA A 176 19.16 -0.69 12.25
CA ALA A 176 19.48 -2.11 12.42
C ALA A 176 19.64 -2.87 11.09
N LYS A 177 19.01 -2.39 10.01
CA LYS A 177 19.08 -3.00 8.67
C LYS A 177 19.98 -2.24 7.70
N ALA A 178 20.52 -1.10 8.11
CA ALA A 178 21.42 -0.30 7.30
C ALA A 178 22.64 -1.16 6.90
N PRO A 179 23.05 -1.10 5.62
CA PRO A 179 24.32 -1.70 5.21
C PRO A 179 25.47 -0.98 5.93
N GLU A 180 26.60 -1.66 6.12
CA GLU A 180 27.72 -1.16 6.94
C GLU A 180 28.20 0.23 6.51
N GLU A 181 28.18 0.52 5.20
CA GLU A 181 28.62 1.81 4.67
C GLU A 181 27.70 2.97 5.09
N LEU A 182 26.43 2.69 5.42
CA LEU A 182 25.42 3.68 5.80
C LEU A 182 25.15 3.73 7.31
N GLN A 183 25.70 2.80 8.10
CA GLN A 183 25.50 2.78 9.56
C GLN A 183 26.01 4.07 10.23
N GLY A 184 27.08 4.67 9.70
CA GLY A 184 27.61 5.94 10.20
C GLY A 184 26.59 7.08 10.22
N LYS A 185 25.59 7.06 9.33
CA LYS A 185 24.50 8.07 9.32
C LYS A 185 23.59 7.99 10.56
N PHE A 186 23.51 6.84 11.21
CA PHE A 186 22.70 6.62 12.40
C PHE A 186 23.50 6.76 13.71
N CYS A 187 24.82 6.92 13.64
CA CYS A 187 25.69 7.15 14.80
C CYS A 187 25.68 8.62 15.25
N THR A 188 24.52 9.27 15.25
CA THR A 188 24.36 10.65 15.73
C THR A 188 23.86 10.66 17.18
N SER A 189 24.24 11.69 17.95
CA SER A 189 23.79 11.83 19.34
C SER A 189 22.26 11.85 19.45
N SER A 190 21.58 12.49 18.48
CA SER A 190 20.11 12.55 18.41
C SER A 190 19.49 11.17 18.22
N MET A 191 20.02 10.36 17.29
CA MET A 191 19.53 9.01 17.05
C MET A 191 19.73 8.10 18.27
N LEU A 192 20.90 8.18 18.93
CA LEU A 192 21.17 7.43 20.14
C LEU A 192 20.24 7.83 21.29
N ALA A 193 19.91 9.12 21.43
CA ALA A 193 18.95 9.58 22.43
C ALA A 193 17.55 9.01 22.16
N ILE A 194 17.08 9.06 20.90
CA ILE A 194 15.78 8.49 20.50
C ILE A 194 15.71 6.98 20.80
N ILE A 195 16.74 6.21 20.43
CA ILE A 195 16.77 4.76 20.68
C ILE A 195 16.76 4.47 22.19
N LYS A 196 17.52 5.23 23.00
CA LYS A 196 17.53 5.05 24.46
C LYS A 196 16.15 5.25 25.10
N ASN A 197 15.36 6.20 24.62
CA ASN A 197 14.02 6.45 25.14
C ASN A 197 13.00 5.38 24.71
N LEU A 198 13.30 4.61 23.66
CA LEU A 198 12.44 3.54 23.16
C LEU A 198 12.54 2.24 24.00
N LEU A 199 13.68 2.03 24.67
CA LEU A 199 13.98 0.87 25.53
C LEU A 199 13.46 1.07 26.96
#